data_AF-A0A358EMK2-F1
#
_entry.id   AF-A0A358EMK2-F1
#
_cell.length_a   1.000
_cell.length_b   1.000
_cell.length_c   1.000
_cell.angle_alpha   90.00
_cell.angle_beta   90.00
_cell.angle_gamma   90.00
#
_symmetry.space_group_name_H-M   'P 1'
#
loop_
_entity.id
_entity.type
_entity.pdbx_description
1 polymer ?
#
loop_
_entity_poly.entity_id
_entity_poly.type
_entity_poly.pdbx_seq_one_letter_code
_entity_poly.pdbx_strand_id
1 'polypeptide(L)'
;MQVNGLGFVATLSYSKAVTETEQAILDKLLELESAVADVNKEAKPDLLGIFSELDEMTLSLPRDTAPDLMHYMHKRSYQKARLFLQGKDPEQGECPR
;
A
#
# COMPACT_ATOMS: atom_id res chain seq x y z
N MET A 1 -14.54 20.82 -3.31
CA MET A 1 -15.02 19.66 -4.10
C MET A 1 -14.48 18.41 -3.43
N GLN A 2 -15.38 17.60 -2.89
CA GLN A 2 -15.09 16.44 -2.05
C GLN A 2 -15.02 15.23 -2.97
N VAL A 3 -13.85 14.59 -3.05
CA VAL A 3 -13.73 13.31 -3.77
C VAL A 3 -14.12 12.19 -2.81
N ASN A 4 -15.20 11.51 -3.18
CA ASN A 4 -15.74 10.34 -2.51
C ASN A 4 -14.97 9.10 -2.98
N GLY A 5 -14.60 8.22 -2.06
CA GLY A 5 -14.00 6.93 -2.45
C GLY A 5 -13.65 5.96 -1.32
N LEU A 6 -14.20 6.09 -0.12
CA LEU A 6 -14.03 5.06 0.92
C LEU A 6 -15.11 3.99 0.75
N GLY A 7 -14.80 3.01 -0.09
CA GLY A 7 -15.68 1.88 -0.41
C GLY A 7 -14.89 0.59 -0.57
N PHE A 8 -14.10 0.21 0.44
CA PHE A 8 -13.51 -1.12 0.48
C PHE A 8 -13.70 -1.75 1.86
N VAL A 9 -14.75 -2.58 1.98
CA VAL A 9 -14.99 -3.42 3.16
C VAL A 9 -14.12 -4.67 3.01
N ALA A 10 -12.80 -4.52 3.14
CA ALA A 10 -11.92 -5.67 3.35
C ALA A 10 -12.04 -6.04 4.83
N THR A 11 -12.80 -7.10 5.14
CA THR A 11 -12.78 -7.73 6.46
C THR A 11 -11.39 -8.33 6.69
N LEU A 12 -10.48 -7.53 7.27
CA LEU A 12 -9.10 -7.92 7.55
C LEU A 12 -9.03 -8.66 8.89
N SER A 13 -8.78 -9.97 8.82
CA SER A 13 -8.37 -10.81 9.96
C SER A 13 -6.94 -10.51 10.41
N TYR A 14 -6.61 -9.24 10.67
CA TYR A 14 -5.43 -8.88 11.46
C TYR A 14 -5.86 -8.67 12.91
N SER A 15 -5.67 -9.71 13.73
CA SER A 15 -6.00 -9.73 15.16
C SER A 15 -5.10 -8.83 16.04
N LYS A 16 -4.52 -7.77 15.45
CA LYS A 16 -3.80 -6.69 16.12
C LYS A 16 -4.09 -5.45 15.30
N ALA A 17 -4.74 -4.46 15.92
CA ALA A 17 -5.29 -3.29 15.26
C ALA A 17 -4.33 -2.67 14.23
N VAL A 18 -4.70 -2.77 12.94
CA VAL A 18 -4.08 -1.95 11.89
C VAL A 18 -4.27 -0.50 12.30
N THR A 19 -3.16 0.23 12.43
CA THR A 19 -3.17 1.64 12.77
C THR A 19 -3.74 2.47 11.61
N GLU A 20 -4.26 3.66 11.90
CA GLU A 20 -4.79 4.56 10.85
C GLU A 20 -3.75 4.83 9.75
N THR A 21 -2.47 4.91 10.12
CA THR A 21 -1.34 5.08 9.19
C THR A 21 -1.12 3.86 8.29
N GLU A 22 -1.16 2.65 8.85
CA GLU A 22 -1.01 1.42 8.07
C GLU A 22 -2.18 1.22 7.09
N GLN A 23 -3.40 1.59 7.50
CA GLN A 23 -4.55 1.58 6.62
C GLN A 23 -4.40 2.60 5.48
N ALA A 24 -3.96 3.82 5.79
CA ALA A 24 -3.68 4.83 4.76
C ALA A 24 -2.60 4.37 3.76
N ILE A 25 -1.57 3.68 4.24
CA ILE A 25 -0.56 3.05 3.38
C ILE A 25 -1.19 1.97 2.49
N LEU A 26 -2.05 1.10 3.03
CA LEU A 26 -2.73 0.07 2.25
C LEU A 26 -3.57 0.67 1.12
N ASP A 27 -4.38 1.69 1.42
CA ASP A 27 -5.18 2.41 0.43
C ASP A 27 -4.29 3.03 -0.67
N LYS A 28 -3.18 3.66 -0.29
CA LYS A 28 -2.25 4.26 -1.25
C LYS A 28 -1.53 3.22 -2.12
N LEU A 29 -1.23 2.04 -1.58
CA LEU A 29 -0.67 0.91 -2.34
C LEU A 29 -1.67 0.35 -3.37
N LEU A 30 -2.97 0.35 -3.04
CA LEU A 30 -4.03 -0.03 -3.99
C LEU A 30 -4.22 1.02 -5.08
N GLU A 31 -4.16 2.31 -4.72
CA GLU A 31 -4.15 3.42 -5.67
C GLU A 31 -2.99 3.30 -6.66
N LEU A 32 -1.79 2.98 -6.15
CA LEU A 32 -0.61 2.74 -6.98
C LEU A 32 -0.84 1.61 -7.99
N GLU A 33 -1.39 0.46 -7.57
CA GLU A 33 -1.67 -0.66 -8.47
C GLU A 33 -2.67 -0.26 -9.56
N SER A 34 -3.74 0.45 -9.19
CA SER A 34 -4.73 0.96 -10.15
C SER A 34 -4.10 1.94 -11.13
N ALA A 35 -3.26 2.86 -10.64
CA ALA A 35 -2.54 3.83 -11.46
C ALA A 35 -1.56 3.15 -12.42
N VAL A 36 -0.86 2.10 -11.98
CA VAL A 36 0.02 1.30 -12.85
C VAL A 36 -0.79 0.58 -13.93
N ALA A 37 -1.98 0.05 -13.60
CA ALA A 37 -2.87 -0.55 -14.61
C ALA A 37 -3.36 0.48 -15.64
N ASP A 38 -3.55 1.73 -15.21
CA ASP A 38 -4.01 2.83 -16.04
C ASP A 38 -2.89 3.57 -16.79
N VAL A 39 -1.61 3.25 -16.55
CA VAL A 39 -0.47 3.95 -17.18
C VAL A 39 -0.47 3.88 -18.72
N ASN A 40 -1.12 2.86 -19.28
CA ASN A 40 -1.27 2.67 -20.73
C ASN A 40 -2.49 3.40 -21.32
N LYS A 41 -3.31 4.07 -20.49
CA LYS A 41 -4.44 4.88 -20.95
C LYS A 41 -3.98 6.29 -21.30
N GLU A 42 -4.81 7.01 -22.07
CA GLU A 42 -4.49 8.37 -22.54
C GLU A 42 -4.28 9.37 -21.38
N ALA A 43 -4.97 9.19 -20.26
CA ALA A 43 -4.74 9.94 -19.03
C ALA A 43 -3.59 9.29 -18.24
N LYS A 44 -2.39 9.86 -18.33
CA LYS A 44 -1.23 9.39 -17.55
C LYS A 44 -1.42 9.70 -16.07
N PRO A 45 -1.50 8.69 -15.19
CA PRO A 45 -1.53 8.91 -13.76
C PRO A 45 -0.16 9.36 -13.25
N ASP A 46 -0.16 10.17 -12.19
CA ASP A 46 1.08 10.65 -11.56
C ASP A 46 1.64 9.62 -10.58
N LEU A 47 2.39 8.65 -11.12
CA LEU A 47 3.04 7.62 -10.32
C LEU A 47 4.11 8.22 -9.39
N LEU A 48 4.78 9.30 -9.81
CA LEU A 48 5.85 9.92 -9.01
C LEU A 48 5.27 10.55 -7.74
N GLY A 49 4.13 11.24 -7.85
CA GLY A 49 3.39 11.76 -6.69
C GLY A 49 3.02 10.64 -5.70
N ILE A 50 2.49 9.53 -6.21
CA ILE A 50 2.11 8.39 -5.37
C ILE A 50 3.33 7.78 -4.65
N PHE A 51 4.47 7.63 -5.32
CA PHE A 51 5.69 7.13 -4.69
C PHE A 51 6.23 8.08 -3.61
N SER A 52 6.21 9.39 -3.85
CA SER A 52 6.61 10.38 -2.85
C SER A 52 5.73 10.31 -1.61
N GLU A 53 4.40 10.27 -1.78
CA GLU A 53 3.47 10.15 -0.67
C GLU A 53 3.70 8.85 0.14
N LEU A 54 3.96 7.73 -0.54
CA LEU A 54 4.29 6.46 0.12
C LEU A 54 5.60 6.56 0.92
N ASP A 55 6.64 7.21 0.38
CA ASP A 55 7.89 7.44 1.09
C ASP A 55 7.67 8.32 2.34
N GLU A 56 6.86 9.39 2.25
CA GLU A 56 6.52 10.25 3.40
C GLU A 56 5.70 9.53 4.47
N MET A 57 4.72 8.71 4.07
CA MET A 57 3.93 7.89 5.00
C MET A 57 4.82 6.83 5.68
N THR A 58 5.77 6.26 4.95
CA THR A 58 6.75 5.29 5.49
C THR A 58 7.63 5.93 6.57
N LEU A 59 8.07 7.17 6.35
CA LEU A 59 8.85 7.92 7.34
C LEU A 59 8.02 8.28 8.59
N SER A 60 6.70 8.36 8.44
CA SER A 60 5.75 8.67 9.52
C SER A 60 5.25 7.43 10.25
N LEU A 61 5.70 6.23 9.87
CA LEU A 61 5.31 4.99 10.55
C LEU A 61 5.77 4.99 12.01
N PRO A 62 4.90 4.60 12.96
CA PRO A 62 5.29 4.50 14.36
C PRO A 62 6.35 3.40 14.55
N ARG A 63 7.19 3.54 15.57
CA ARG A 63 8.20 2.52 15.92
C ARG A 63 7.63 1.17 16.33
N ASP A 64 6.34 1.12 16.67
CA ASP A 64 5.62 -0.12 17.00
C ASP A 64 5.17 -0.90 15.75
N THR A 65 5.38 -0.34 14.55
CA THR A 65 5.05 -0.99 13.28
C THR A 65 5.79 -2.31 13.13
N ALA A 66 5.13 -3.28 12.50
CA ALA A 66 5.74 -4.56 12.20
C ALA A 66 7.08 -4.38 11.44
N PRO A 67 8.17 -5.03 11.89
CA PRO A 67 9.48 -4.90 11.25
C PRO A 67 9.47 -5.41 9.80
N ASP A 68 8.63 -6.39 9.48
CA ASP A 68 8.43 -6.89 8.12
C ASP A 68 7.82 -5.84 7.20
N LEU A 69 6.79 -5.11 7.68
CA LEU A 69 6.17 -4.03 6.91
C LEU A 69 7.17 -2.90 6.65
N MET A 70 7.90 -2.47 7.68
CA MET A 70 8.99 -1.49 7.52
C MET A 70 10.01 -1.97 6.49
N HIS A 71 10.41 -3.25 6.55
CA HIS A 71 11.35 -3.82 5.60
C HIS A 71 10.83 -3.75 4.16
N TYR A 72 9.56 -4.09 3.93
CA TYR A 72 8.96 -4.04 2.60
C TYR A 72 8.87 -2.61 2.07
N MET A 73 8.44 -1.65 2.89
CA MET A 73 8.36 -0.24 2.49
C MET A 73 9.75 0.33 2.18
N HIS A 74 10.76 0.07 3.02
CA HIS A 74 12.14 0.51 2.78
C HIS A 74 12.77 -0.11 1.52
N LYS A 75 12.44 -1.37 1.21
CA LYS A 75 12.88 -2.02 -0.02
C LYS A 75 12.02 -1.69 -1.23
N ARG A 76 11.03 -0.79 -1.09
CA ARG A 76 10.04 -0.46 -2.13
C ARG A 76 9.32 -1.70 -2.69
N SER A 77 9.15 -2.71 -1.84
CA SER A 77 8.44 -3.95 -2.16
C SER A 77 6.95 -3.78 -1.89
N TYR A 78 6.32 -2.87 -2.62
CA TYR A 78 4.93 -2.42 -2.43
C TYR A 78 3.92 -3.56 -2.50
N GLN A 79 4.12 -4.52 -3.40
CA GLN A 79 3.28 -5.71 -3.51
C GLN A 79 3.32 -6.57 -2.24
N LYS A 80 4.50 -6.75 -1.64
CA LYS A 80 4.64 -7.51 -0.38
C LYS A 80 4.06 -6.75 0.80
N ALA A 81 4.29 -5.44 0.87
CA ALA A 81 3.68 -4.58 1.87
C ALA A 81 2.14 -4.68 1.84
N ARG A 82 1.55 -4.68 0.64
CA ARG A 82 0.11 -4.87 0.46
C ARG A 82 -0.35 -6.24 0.94
N LEU A 83 0.32 -7.32 0.52
CA LEU A 83 -0.04 -8.68 0.96
C LEU A 83 0.04 -8.81 2.48
N PHE A 84 1.12 -8.29 3.07
CA PHE A 84 1.30 -8.23 4.51
C PHE A 84 0.15 -7.47 5.19
N LEU A 85 -0.17 -6.25 4.75
CA LEU A 85 -1.29 -5.48 5.31
C LEU A 85 -2.66 -6.14 5.09
N GLN A 86 -2.78 -7.01 4.08
CA GLN A 86 -4.02 -7.74 3.77
C GLN A 86 -4.21 -9.05 4.54
N GLY A 87 -3.26 -9.47 5.39
CA GLY A 87 -3.33 -10.80 6.03
C GLY A 87 -2.95 -11.94 5.11
N LYS A 88 -2.32 -11.63 3.97
CA LYS A 88 -1.88 -12.60 2.98
C LYS A 88 -0.39 -12.84 3.11
N ASP A 89 0.02 -14.03 2.71
CA ASP A 89 1.42 -14.41 2.72
C ASP A 89 2.21 -13.56 1.69
N PRO A 90 3.22 -12.76 2.12
CA PRO A 90 4.00 -11.91 1.23
C PRO A 90 4.99 -12.69 0.35
N GLU A 91 5.25 -13.97 0.63
CA GLU A 91 6.02 -14.88 -0.22
C GLU A 91 5.17 -15.46 -1.37
N GLN A 92 3.83 -15.35 -1.31
CA GLN A 92 2.95 -15.63 -2.46
C GLN A 92 2.90 -14.50 -3.48
N GLY A 93 3.63 -13.40 -3.26
CA GLY A 93 3.79 -12.35 -4.27
C GLY A 93 4.51 -12.92 -5.49
N GLU A 94 3.76 -13.14 -6.58
CA GLU A 94 4.27 -13.63 -7.85
C GLU A 94 5.39 -12.70 -8.37
N CYS A 95 6.65 -13.04 -8.12
CA CYS A 95 7.74 -12.56 -8.96
C CYS A 95 7.63 -13.33 -10.29
N PRO A 96 7.38 -12.68 -11.44
CA PRO A 96 7.53 -13.36 -12.72
C PRO A 96 8.99 -13.83 -12.83
N ARG A 97 9.20 -15.14 -13.00
CA ARG A 97 10.48 -15.73 -13.35
C ARG A 97 10.79 -15.53 -14.83
#